data_AF-A0A428WQ52-F1
#
_entry.id   AF-A0A428WQ52-F1
#
_cell.length_a   1.000
_cell.length_b   1.000
_cell.length_c   1.000
_cell.angle_alpha   90.00
_cell.angle_beta   90.00
_cell.angle_gamma   90.00
#
_symmetry.space_group_name_H-M   'P 1'
#
loop_
_entity.id
_entity.type
_entity.pdbx_description
1 polymer ?
#
loop_
_entity_poly.entity_id
_entity_poly.type
_entity_poly.pdbx_seq_one_letter_code
_entity_poly.pdbx_strand_id
1 'polypeptide(L)'
;MNQPPGPDQQRELVRQIGAVLTAQLPPGWRQLRVEYRAAGRHVETDLLVTGPDGVPRPASPHPEAVRLLGVLRSGMYRPGLGTWLGAILVFEPGLESPSADFVRPDLEPPFRRPPPPIGFQDELRFFPRAEEHIPGWLRERAGLTPPAAGGEVRTPRIYDGLDASGRPLIRRQPLPPAEAEQVLAYLDAGPVILASRSNGPDAFAPDRTDAVPMNFRTDGAWAWPGAVAYYLREHGVPPDPDLVAHIRARRFTAPAEVPEPAKDLALAAITGEQP
;
A
#
# COMPACT_ATOMS: atom_id res chain seq x y z
N MET A 1 24.36 -6.56 6.66
CA MET A 1 23.45 -7.63 6.21
C MET A 1 23.22 -8.56 7.40
N ASN A 2 22.15 -8.36 8.18
CA ASN A 2 21.74 -9.35 9.18
C ASN A 2 20.69 -10.23 8.51
N GLN A 3 21.07 -11.48 8.27
CA GLN A 3 20.16 -12.53 7.86
C GLN A 3 19.07 -12.67 8.95
N PRO A 4 17.79 -12.92 8.58
CA PRO A 4 16.75 -13.17 9.59
C PRO A 4 17.19 -14.31 10.51
N PRO A 5 16.84 -14.27 11.81
CA PRO A 5 17.18 -15.29 12.75
C PRO A 5 16.63 -16.60 12.22
N GLY A 6 17.49 -17.62 12.19
CA GLY A 6 17.05 -18.97 11.88
C GLY A 6 15.97 -19.43 12.87
N PRO A 7 15.22 -20.49 12.54
CA PRO A 7 14.16 -21.04 13.41
C PRO A 7 14.62 -21.30 14.85
N ASP A 8 15.90 -21.62 15.05
CA ASP A 8 16.48 -21.90 16.36
C ASP A 8 16.72 -20.62 17.17
N GLN A 9 17.15 -19.53 16.53
CA GLN A 9 17.31 -18.24 17.19
C GLN A 9 15.95 -17.62 17.55
N GLN A 10 14.94 -17.81 16.72
CA GLN A 10 13.55 -17.45 17.06
C GLN A 10 13.08 -18.23 18.31
N ARG A 11 13.26 -19.55 18.34
CA ARG A 11 12.89 -20.39 19.49
C ARG A 11 13.61 -19.97 20.77
N GLU A 12 14.90 -19.66 20.66
CA GLU A 12 15.69 -19.19 21.79
C GLU A 12 15.20 -17.83 22.32
N LEU A 13 14.89 -16.87 21.44
CA LEU A 13 14.32 -15.57 21.86
C LEU A 13 12.98 -15.74 22.57
N VAL A 14 12.09 -16.60 22.06
CA VAL A 14 10.80 -16.89 22.71
C VAL A 14 11.00 -17.53 24.08
N ARG A 15 11.95 -18.45 24.22
CA ARG A 15 12.32 -19.07 25.51
C ARG A 15 12.84 -18.03 26.50
N GLN A 16 13.69 -17.11 26.06
CA GLN A 16 14.21 -16.01 26.89
C GLN A 16 13.09 -15.06 27.36
N ILE A 17 12.15 -14.71 26.47
CA ILE A 17 10.96 -13.93 26.82
C ILE A 17 10.17 -14.63 27.93
N GLY A 18 9.91 -15.93 27.78
CA GLY A 18 9.23 -16.74 28.80
C GLY A 18 9.96 -16.77 30.14
N ALA A 19 11.29 -16.97 30.12
CA ALA A 19 12.10 -16.98 31.34
C ALA A 19 12.03 -15.64 32.10
N VAL A 20 12.13 -14.51 31.38
CA VAL A 20 12.02 -13.17 31.97
C VAL A 20 10.64 -12.94 32.59
N LEU A 21 9.58 -13.33 31.90
CA LEU A 21 8.21 -13.09 32.35
C LEU A 21 7.80 -14.01 33.51
N THR A 22 8.31 -15.24 33.54
CA THR A 22 7.97 -16.23 34.58
C THR A 22 8.76 -16.06 35.88
N ALA A 23 9.93 -15.41 35.84
CA ALA A 23 10.83 -15.28 37.00
C ALA A 23 10.21 -14.61 38.25
N GLN A 24 9.19 -13.77 38.07
CA GLN A 24 8.53 -13.04 39.16
C GLN A 24 7.10 -13.53 39.44
N LEU A 25 6.67 -14.62 38.81
CA LEU A 25 5.32 -15.15 39.00
C LEU A 25 5.21 -15.91 40.32
N PRO A 26 4.06 -15.83 41.00
CA PRO A 26 3.80 -16.64 42.19
C PRO A 26 3.80 -18.14 41.83
N PRO A 27 4.18 -19.02 42.77
CA PRO A 27 4.03 -20.46 42.59
C PRO A 27 2.59 -20.85 42.23
N GLY A 28 2.44 -21.86 41.37
CA GLY A 28 1.13 -22.39 40.96
C GLY A 28 0.41 -21.63 39.85
N TRP A 29 1.08 -20.67 39.18
CA TRP A 29 0.56 -20.12 37.92
C TRP A 29 0.36 -21.25 36.89
N ARG A 30 -0.68 -21.10 36.05
CA ARG A 30 -1.07 -22.12 35.06
C ARG A 30 -0.84 -21.68 33.63
N GLN A 31 -1.05 -20.40 33.34
CA GLN A 31 -0.87 -19.86 31.99
C GLN A 31 -0.44 -18.41 32.07
N LEU A 32 0.42 -18.02 31.13
CA LEU A 32 0.79 -16.64 30.87
C LEU A 32 0.54 -16.34 29.39
N ARG A 33 -0.22 -15.28 29.12
CA ARG A 33 -0.54 -14.84 27.77
C ARG A 33 -0.01 -13.43 27.53
N VAL A 34 0.82 -13.28 26.50
CA VAL A 34 1.37 -11.99 26.06
C VAL A 34 0.72 -11.60 24.75
N GLU A 35 0.20 -10.38 24.67
CA GLU A 35 -0.31 -9.81 23.41
C GLU A 35 0.50 -8.57 23.04
N TYR A 36 1.36 -8.71 22.04
CA TYR A 36 2.20 -7.63 21.54
C TYR A 36 1.63 -7.08 20.24
N ARG A 37 1.56 -5.74 20.13
CA ARG A 37 1.19 -5.02 18.90
C ARG A 37 2.18 -3.89 18.66
N ALA A 38 2.64 -3.73 17.43
CA ALA A 38 3.51 -2.61 17.08
C ALA A 38 3.35 -2.15 15.64
N ALA A 39 3.50 -0.85 15.42
CA ALA A 39 3.65 -0.21 14.11
C ALA A 39 4.63 0.96 14.23
N GLY A 40 5.75 0.88 13.52
CA GLY A 40 6.82 1.87 13.61
C GLY A 40 7.37 1.96 15.04
N ARG A 41 7.20 3.13 15.67
CA ARG A 41 7.61 3.37 17.07
C ARG A 41 6.49 3.17 18.08
N HIS A 42 5.25 2.95 17.65
CA HIS A 42 4.12 2.67 18.55
C HIS A 42 4.16 1.21 18.97
N VAL A 43 4.20 0.96 20.27
CA VAL A 43 4.26 -0.39 20.85
C VAL A 43 3.23 -0.51 21.97
N GLU A 44 2.44 -1.58 21.94
CA GLU A 44 1.54 -1.99 23.03
C GLU A 44 1.86 -3.43 23.41
N THR A 45 1.95 -3.70 24.71
CA THR A 45 2.13 -5.06 25.22
C THR A 45 1.20 -5.28 26.40
N ASP A 46 0.40 -6.32 26.31
CA ASP A 46 -0.46 -6.78 27.40
C ASP A 46 0.01 -8.12 27.91
N LEU A 47 -0.13 -8.29 29.22
CA LEU A 47 0.22 -9.51 29.92
C LEU A 47 -0.97 -9.94 30.77
N LEU A 48 -1.44 -11.16 30.56
CA LEU A 48 -2.43 -11.83 31.40
C LEU A 48 -1.78 -13.03 32.09
N VAL A 49 -1.97 -13.13 33.40
CA VAL A 49 -1.50 -14.25 34.22
C VAL A 49 -2.69 -14.98 34.80
N THR A 50 -2.76 -16.28 34.56
CA THR A 50 -3.78 -17.17 35.11
C THR A 50 -3.18 -17.97 36.26
N GLY A 51 -3.72 -17.74 37.46
CA GLY A 51 -3.29 -18.42 38.68
C GLY A 51 -3.95 -19.80 38.89
N PRO A 52 -3.79 -20.39 40.09
CA PRO A 52 -4.42 -21.66 40.45
C PRO A 52 -5.95 -21.65 40.38
N ASP A 53 -6.56 -20.48 40.58
CA ASP A 53 -8.02 -20.28 40.53
C ASP A 53 -8.58 -20.23 39.11
N GLY A 54 -7.72 -20.25 38.09
CA GLY A 54 -8.12 -20.24 36.68
C GLY A 54 -8.59 -18.87 36.17
N VAL A 55 -8.50 -17.80 36.97
CA VAL A 55 -8.97 -16.47 36.57
C VAL A 55 -7.79 -15.66 35.99
N PRO A 56 -7.85 -15.23 34.71
CA PRO A 56 -6.81 -14.39 34.11
C PRO A 56 -6.85 -12.99 34.71
N ARG A 57 -5.67 -12.45 35.06
CA ARG A 57 -5.52 -11.09 35.59
C ARG A 57 -4.47 -10.32 34.82
N PRO A 58 -4.69 -9.02 34.55
CA PRO A 58 -3.68 -8.18 33.93
C PRO A 58 -2.49 -7.99 34.87
N ALA A 59 -1.29 -8.05 34.30
CA ALA A 59 -0.04 -7.74 34.95
C ALA A 59 0.77 -6.77 34.09
N SER A 60 1.78 -6.13 34.68
CA SER A 60 2.68 -5.28 33.92
C SER A 60 3.75 -6.14 33.23
N PRO A 61 3.95 -6.04 31.91
CA PRO A 61 5.02 -6.77 31.24
C PRO A 61 6.38 -6.21 31.66
N HIS A 62 7.34 -7.11 31.88
CA HIS A 62 8.70 -6.73 32.23
C HIS A 62 9.37 -5.98 31.06
N PRO A 63 10.06 -4.84 31.28
CA PRO A 63 10.68 -4.05 30.20
C PRO A 63 11.62 -4.86 29.32
N GLU A 64 12.39 -5.76 29.91
CA GLU A 64 13.29 -6.64 29.16
C GLU A 64 12.53 -7.61 28.23
N ALA A 65 11.36 -8.11 28.65
CA ALA A 65 10.53 -8.94 27.78
C ALA A 65 9.98 -8.14 26.59
N VAL A 66 9.56 -6.89 26.82
CA VAL A 66 9.14 -5.97 25.74
C VAL A 66 10.29 -5.70 24.77
N ARG A 67 11.51 -5.49 25.27
CA ARG A 67 12.71 -5.32 24.44
C ARG A 67 12.98 -6.57 23.60
N LEU A 68 12.94 -7.76 24.20
CA LEU A 68 13.15 -9.04 23.50
C LEU A 68 12.08 -9.32 22.44
N LEU A 69 10.81 -8.94 22.69
CA LEU A 69 9.75 -9.00 21.68
C LEU A 69 10.06 -8.10 20.48
N GLY A 70 10.58 -6.90 20.72
CA GLY A 70 11.09 -6.02 19.67
C GLY A 70 12.24 -6.66 18.88
N VAL A 71 13.19 -7.31 19.56
CA VAL A 71 14.30 -8.05 18.90
C VAL A 71 13.78 -9.21 18.06
N LEU A 72 12.85 -10.00 18.58
CA LEU A 72 12.20 -11.09 17.83
C LEU A 72 11.53 -10.55 16.58
N ARG A 73 10.77 -9.45 16.70
CA ARG A 73 10.09 -8.79 15.58
C ARG A 73 11.06 -8.30 14.51
N SER A 74 12.11 -7.59 14.92
CA SER A 74 13.14 -7.08 14.01
C SER A 74 13.89 -8.22 13.35
N GLY A 75 14.17 -9.29 14.09
CA GLY A 75 14.77 -10.49 13.52
C GLY A 75 13.90 -11.09 12.43
N MET A 76 12.61 -11.31 12.70
CA MET A 76 11.68 -11.94 11.75
C MET A 76 11.34 -11.09 10.51
N TYR A 77 11.97 -9.92 10.35
CA TYR A 77 11.91 -9.15 9.11
C TYR A 77 12.45 -9.95 7.93
N ARG A 78 11.66 -9.97 6.85
CA ARG A 78 12.09 -10.49 5.56
C ARG A 78 12.06 -9.36 4.52
N PRO A 79 13.16 -9.08 3.81
CA PRO A 79 13.19 -8.10 2.74
C PRO A 79 12.05 -8.31 1.74
N GLY A 80 11.33 -7.24 1.41
CA GLY A 80 10.18 -7.28 0.49
C GLY A 80 8.89 -7.87 1.08
N LEU A 81 8.92 -8.54 2.23
CA LEU A 81 7.72 -9.08 2.90
C LEU A 81 7.37 -8.31 4.18
N GLY A 82 8.33 -7.62 4.79
CA GLY A 82 8.15 -6.95 6.07
C GLY A 82 8.27 -7.90 7.26
N THR A 83 7.72 -7.47 8.39
CA THR A 83 7.58 -8.25 9.62
C THR A 83 6.13 -8.23 10.11
N TRP A 84 5.82 -8.97 11.17
CA TRP A 84 4.51 -9.01 11.79
C TRP A 84 4.24 -7.76 12.65
N LEU A 85 2.96 -7.36 12.75
CA LEU A 85 2.53 -6.21 13.56
C LEU A 85 1.80 -6.62 14.85
N GLY A 86 1.44 -7.89 14.98
CA GLY A 86 0.83 -8.45 16.18
C GLY A 86 1.34 -9.86 16.45
N ALA A 87 1.52 -10.20 17.73
CA ALA A 87 1.88 -11.54 18.17
C ALA A 87 1.18 -11.87 19.49
N ILE A 88 0.79 -13.13 19.63
CA ILE A 88 0.23 -13.72 20.84
C ILE A 88 1.15 -14.85 21.25
N LEU A 89 1.69 -14.78 22.46
CA LEU A 89 2.51 -15.84 23.04
C LEU A 89 1.80 -16.42 24.25
N VAL A 90 1.76 -17.75 24.33
CA VAL A 90 1.17 -18.46 25.48
C VAL A 90 2.21 -19.40 26.07
N PHE A 91 2.46 -19.23 27.36
CA PHE A 91 3.37 -20.05 28.14
C PHE A 91 2.57 -20.81 29.18
N GLU A 92 2.90 -22.08 29.36
CA GLU A 92 2.31 -22.96 30.37
C GLU A 92 3.43 -23.76 31.05
N PRO A 93 3.33 -24.06 32.35
CA PRO A 93 4.35 -24.84 33.03
C PRO A 93 4.50 -26.24 32.41
N GLY A 94 5.74 -26.68 32.20
CA GLY A 94 6.05 -28.04 31.72
C GLY A 94 5.97 -28.24 30.20
N LEU A 95 5.56 -27.23 29.43
CA LEU A 95 5.68 -27.28 27.97
C LEU A 95 7.08 -26.86 27.53
N GLU A 96 7.74 -27.70 26.72
CA GLU A 96 9.06 -27.40 26.17
C GLU A 96 9.02 -26.29 25.10
N SER A 97 7.91 -26.18 24.36
CA SER A 97 7.71 -25.18 23.31
C SER A 97 6.44 -24.37 23.58
N PRO A 98 6.55 -23.06 23.88
CA PRO A 98 5.40 -22.19 24.05
C PRO A 98 4.69 -21.92 22.72
N SER A 99 3.39 -21.62 22.78
CA SER A 99 2.62 -21.22 21.59
C SER A 99 3.01 -19.81 21.15
N ALA A 100 3.17 -19.60 19.85
CA ALA A 100 3.49 -18.31 19.25
C ALA A 100 2.66 -18.10 17.98
N ASP A 101 1.62 -17.30 18.08
CA ASP A 101 0.73 -16.97 16.98
C ASP A 101 1.00 -15.54 16.50
N PHE A 102 1.40 -15.41 15.24
CA PHE A 102 1.63 -14.10 14.61
C PHE A 102 0.38 -13.70 13.83
N VAL A 103 -0.11 -12.48 14.08
CA VAL A 103 -1.28 -11.95 13.37
C VAL A 103 -0.97 -11.92 11.89
N ARG A 104 -1.88 -12.47 11.09
CA ARG A 104 -1.73 -12.52 9.63
C ARG A 104 -1.60 -11.11 9.05
N PRO A 105 -0.79 -10.92 7.99
CA PRO A 105 -0.58 -9.58 7.41
C PRO A 105 -1.85 -8.88 6.95
N ASP A 106 -2.84 -9.62 6.45
CA ASP A 106 -4.11 -9.07 5.93
C ASP A 106 -5.09 -8.60 7.02
N LEU A 107 -4.77 -8.83 8.29
CA LEU A 107 -5.58 -8.40 9.43
C LEU A 107 -4.88 -7.27 10.20
N GLU A 108 -5.59 -6.16 10.39
CA GLU A 108 -5.13 -5.07 11.25
C GLU A 108 -5.11 -5.56 12.72
N PRO A 109 -3.97 -5.50 13.44
CA PRO A 109 -3.94 -5.84 14.85
C PRO A 109 -4.82 -4.90 15.68
N PRO A 110 -5.50 -5.40 16.73
CA PRO A 110 -6.36 -4.59 17.58
C PRO A 110 -5.54 -3.71 18.53
N PHE A 111 -5.07 -2.57 18.04
CA PHE A 111 -4.45 -1.52 18.85
C PHE A 111 -5.51 -0.89 19.77
N ARG A 112 -5.21 -0.71 21.06
CA ARG A 112 -6.13 0.01 21.95
C ARG A 112 -6.15 1.50 21.64
N ARG A 113 -4.99 2.05 21.30
CA ARG A 113 -4.85 3.40 20.80
C ARG A 113 -4.34 3.32 19.37
N PRO A 114 -5.18 3.59 18.36
CA PRO A 114 -4.77 3.56 16.98
C PRO A 114 -3.51 4.42 16.77
N PRO A 115 -2.44 3.88 16.18
CA PRO A 115 -1.28 4.67 15.81
C PRO A 115 -1.68 5.79 14.83
N PRO A 116 -1.05 6.97 14.88
CA PRO A 116 -1.24 7.98 13.84
C PRO A 116 -0.66 7.49 12.50
N PRO A 117 -1.05 8.10 11.36
CA PRO A 117 -0.55 7.68 10.03
C PRO A 117 0.98 7.60 9.92
N ILE A 118 1.69 8.54 10.56
CA ILE A 118 3.16 8.55 10.61
C ILE A 118 3.75 7.28 11.25
N GLY A 119 3.04 6.64 12.17
CA GLY A 119 3.46 5.37 12.77
C GLY A 119 3.46 4.22 11.77
N PHE A 120 2.48 4.18 10.88
CA PHE A 120 2.40 3.19 9.80
C PHE A 120 3.35 3.52 8.63
N GLN A 121 3.66 4.80 8.40
CA GLN A 121 4.72 5.19 7.46
C GLN A 121 6.10 4.78 7.98
N ASP A 122 6.36 5.02 9.26
CA ASP A 122 7.58 4.54 9.93
C ASP A 122 7.69 3.02 9.89
N GLU A 123 6.57 2.31 10.04
CA GLU A 123 6.53 0.85 9.89
C GLU A 123 7.07 0.39 8.53
N LEU A 124 6.56 0.99 7.44
CA LEU A 124 6.99 0.66 6.09
C LEU A 124 8.43 1.12 5.79
N ARG A 125 8.90 2.17 6.47
CA ARG A 125 10.30 2.61 6.39
C ARG A 125 11.26 1.66 7.11
N PHE A 126 10.90 1.19 8.31
CA PHE A 126 11.74 0.30 9.11
C PHE A 126 11.71 -1.14 8.61
N PHE A 127 10.56 -1.58 8.10
CA PHE A 127 10.37 -2.94 7.57
C PHE A 127 9.77 -2.88 6.15
N PRO A 128 10.58 -2.46 5.15
CA PRO A 128 10.11 -2.33 3.77
C PRO A 128 9.49 -3.60 3.21
N ARG A 129 8.39 -3.41 2.49
CA ARG A 129 7.63 -4.45 1.78
C ARG A 129 7.58 -4.10 0.30
N ALA A 130 7.56 -5.13 -0.55
CA ALA A 130 7.18 -4.97 -1.93
C ALA A 130 5.71 -4.56 -2.01
N GLU A 131 5.34 -3.86 -3.07
CA GLU A 131 4.04 -3.21 -3.22
C GLU A 131 2.87 -4.19 -3.09
N GLU A 132 3.05 -5.39 -3.66
CA GLU A 132 2.11 -6.52 -3.60
C GLU A 132 1.94 -7.13 -2.20
N HIS A 133 2.91 -6.90 -1.30
CA HIS A 133 2.91 -7.41 0.07
C HIS A 133 2.48 -6.36 1.10
N ILE A 134 2.06 -5.17 0.66
CA ILE A 134 1.44 -4.16 1.52
C ILE A 134 -0.08 -4.42 1.55
N PRO A 135 -0.65 -4.88 2.68
CA PRO A 135 -2.09 -5.09 2.82
C PRO A 135 -2.87 -3.78 2.64
N GLY A 136 -4.09 -3.87 2.10
CA GLY A 136 -4.96 -2.70 1.85
C GLY A 136 -5.18 -1.83 3.09
N TRP A 137 -5.48 -2.45 4.24
CA TRP A 137 -5.67 -1.72 5.50
C TRP A 137 -4.41 -0.94 5.92
N LEU A 138 -3.22 -1.53 5.76
CA LEU A 138 -1.96 -0.90 6.18
C LEU A 138 -1.65 0.30 5.28
N ARG A 139 -1.96 0.16 4.00
CA ARG A 139 -1.83 1.24 3.02
C ARG A 139 -2.73 2.41 3.35
N GLU A 140 -4.02 2.15 3.60
CA GLU A 140 -4.99 3.17 4.01
C GLU A 140 -4.53 3.89 5.28
N ARG A 141 -4.09 3.12 6.29
CA ARG A 141 -3.57 3.65 7.55
C ARG A 141 -2.30 4.49 7.38
N ALA A 142 -1.41 4.12 6.45
CA ALA A 142 -0.21 4.88 6.12
C ALA A 142 -0.49 6.13 5.25
N GLY A 143 -1.73 6.33 4.80
CA GLY A 143 -2.08 7.43 3.88
C GLY A 143 -1.45 7.24 2.50
N LEU A 144 -1.11 6.02 2.12
CA LEU A 144 -0.58 5.70 0.81
C LEU A 144 -1.75 5.58 -0.18
N THR A 145 -1.57 6.10 -1.39
CA THR A 145 -2.51 5.89 -2.49
C THR A 145 -2.64 4.38 -2.75
N PRO A 146 -3.85 3.84 -3.02
CA PRO A 146 -4.04 2.46 -3.45
C PRO A 146 -2.99 2.08 -4.50
N PRO A 147 -2.39 0.88 -4.43
CA PRO A 147 -1.58 0.44 -5.55
C PRO A 147 -2.52 0.46 -6.76
N ALA A 148 -2.02 0.86 -7.94
CA ALA A 148 -2.64 0.36 -9.14
C ALA A 148 -2.70 -1.16 -8.97
N ALA A 149 -3.90 -1.76 -8.94
CA ALA A 149 -4.06 -3.20 -8.73
C ALA A 149 -3.04 -3.92 -9.61
N GLY A 150 -2.18 -4.74 -8.99
CA GLY A 150 -0.83 -5.04 -9.49
C GLY A 150 -0.70 -5.28 -11.00
N GLY A 151 0.32 -4.64 -11.57
CA GLY A 151 0.86 -4.94 -12.90
C GLY A 151 0.63 -3.83 -13.92
N GLU A 152 1.67 -2.99 -14.09
CA GLU A 152 1.84 -2.04 -15.19
C GLU A 152 0.97 -0.77 -15.14
N VAL A 153 1.63 0.40 -15.31
CA VAL A 153 0.91 1.66 -15.52
C VAL A 153 0.23 1.58 -16.88
N ARG A 154 -1.09 1.78 -16.89
CA ARG A 154 -1.88 1.67 -18.12
C ARG A 154 -1.87 2.99 -18.88
N THR A 155 -1.79 2.91 -20.20
CA THR A 155 -1.95 4.06 -21.10
C THR A 155 -3.29 3.95 -21.83
N PRO A 156 -4.14 5.01 -21.85
CA PRO A 156 -5.42 4.94 -22.51
C PRO A 156 -5.27 4.95 -24.03
N ARG A 157 -6.17 4.24 -24.71
CA ARG A 157 -6.29 4.35 -26.16
C ARG A 157 -6.87 5.72 -26.52
N ILE A 158 -6.16 6.49 -27.33
CA ILE A 158 -6.69 7.74 -27.89
C ILE A 158 -7.79 7.42 -28.92
N TYR A 159 -7.58 6.38 -29.73
CA TYR A 159 -8.49 5.92 -30.78
C TYR A 159 -8.80 4.43 -30.64
N ASP A 160 -9.95 3.97 -31.13
CA ASP A 160 -10.32 2.55 -31.10
C ASP A 160 -9.80 1.78 -32.32
N GLY A 161 -9.24 2.50 -33.30
CA GLY A 161 -8.61 1.96 -34.49
C GLY A 161 -8.43 3.04 -35.55
N LEU A 162 -8.01 2.61 -36.74
CA LEU A 162 -7.95 3.43 -37.94
C LEU A 162 -8.89 2.85 -39.00
N ASP A 163 -9.47 3.69 -39.84
CA ASP A 163 -10.20 3.25 -41.03
C ASP A 163 -9.27 2.91 -42.20
N ALA A 164 -9.84 2.47 -43.33
CA ALA A 164 -9.08 2.12 -44.52
C ALA A 164 -8.29 3.30 -45.14
N SER A 165 -8.63 4.54 -44.77
CA SER A 165 -7.94 5.76 -45.18
C SER A 165 -6.92 6.27 -44.15
N GLY A 166 -6.74 5.55 -43.04
CA GLY A 166 -5.83 5.94 -41.95
C GLY A 166 -6.42 6.99 -40.99
N ARG A 167 -7.72 7.29 -41.06
CA ARG A 167 -8.36 8.23 -40.14
C ARG A 167 -8.73 7.57 -38.81
N PRO A 168 -8.64 8.28 -37.68
CA PRO A 168 -9.05 7.75 -36.38
C PRO A 168 -10.51 7.32 -36.34
N LEU A 169 -10.76 6.12 -35.81
CA LEU A 169 -12.09 5.61 -35.51
C LEU A 169 -12.37 5.66 -34.01
N ILE A 170 -13.52 6.22 -33.66
CA ILE A 170 -14.07 6.23 -32.30
C ILE A 170 -15.34 5.40 -32.29
N ARG A 171 -15.37 4.34 -31.49
CA ARG A 171 -16.51 3.42 -31.27
C ARG A 171 -16.84 3.36 -29.77
N ARG A 172 -16.99 4.53 -29.17
CA ARG A 172 -17.28 4.69 -27.74
C ARG A 172 -18.62 5.39 -27.56
N GLN A 173 -19.29 5.07 -26.46
CA GLN A 173 -20.49 5.79 -26.07
C GLN A 173 -20.13 7.22 -25.62
N PRO A 174 -20.83 8.26 -26.10
CA PRO A 174 -20.65 9.62 -25.61
C PRO A 174 -20.89 9.72 -24.10
N LEU A 175 -20.09 10.55 -23.44
CA LEU A 175 -20.31 10.88 -22.03
C LEU A 175 -21.44 11.93 -21.92
N PRO A 176 -22.32 11.83 -20.90
CA PRO A 176 -23.20 12.92 -20.53
C PRO A 176 -22.40 14.20 -20.27
N PRO A 177 -22.89 15.41 -20.65
CA PRO A 177 -22.12 16.65 -20.54
C PRO A 177 -21.54 16.92 -19.15
N ALA A 178 -22.34 16.75 -18.10
CA ALA A 178 -21.88 16.93 -16.72
C ALA A 178 -20.76 15.95 -16.32
N GLU A 179 -20.82 14.72 -16.82
CA GLU A 179 -19.76 13.74 -16.57
C GLU A 179 -18.50 14.06 -17.39
N ALA A 180 -18.65 14.53 -18.63
CA ALA A 180 -17.53 14.96 -19.45
C ALA A 180 -16.72 16.08 -18.78
N GLU A 181 -17.40 17.05 -18.14
CA GLU A 181 -16.75 18.11 -17.36
C GLU A 181 -15.97 17.56 -16.16
N GLN A 182 -16.53 16.60 -15.42
CA GLN A 182 -15.86 15.97 -14.28
C GLN A 182 -14.64 15.14 -14.72
N VAL A 183 -14.76 14.43 -15.84
CA VAL A 183 -13.65 13.68 -16.43
C VAL A 183 -12.55 14.63 -16.91
N LEU A 184 -12.89 15.74 -17.57
CA LEU A 184 -11.91 16.76 -17.97
C LEU A 184 -11.17 17.33 -16.75
N ALA A 185 -11.90 17.70 -15.70
CA ALA A 185 -11.30 18.22 -14.47
C ALA A 185 -10.32 17.23 -13.84
N TYR A 186 -10.67 15.93 -13.82
CA TYR A 186 -9.77 14.88 -13.35
C TYR A 186 -8.49 14.80 -14.20
N LEU A 187 -8.62 14.76 -15.52
CA LEU A 187 -7.50 14.64 -16.45
C LEU A 187 -6.54 15.84 -16.37
N ASP A 188 -7.08 17.04 -16.18
CA ASP A 188 -6.31 18.28 -16.06
C ASP A 188 -5.64 18.42 -14.67
N ALA A 189 -6.19 17.81 -13.63
CA ALA A 189 -5.68 17.88 -12.26
C ALA A 189 -4.51 16.90 -12.00
N GLY A 190 -4.37 15.82 -12.77
CA GLY A 190 -3.32 14.81 -12.56
C GLY A 190 -1.90 15.38 -12.66
N PRO A 191 -0.96 15.03 -11.76
CA PRO A 191 0.43 15.46 -11.83
C PRO A 191 1.11 15.22 -13.18
N VAL A 192 1.90 16.18 -13.65
CA VAL A 192 2.66 16.10 -14.91
C VAL A 192 3.90 15.22 -14.72
N ILE A 193 4.11 14.27 -15.62
CA ILE A 193 5.29 13.38 -15.67
C ILE A 193 6.20 13.67 -16.86
N LEU A 194 5.66 14.21 -17.94
CA LEU A 194 6.43 14.67 -19.09
C LEU A 194 5.89 16.02 -19.51
N ALA A 195 6.70 17.06 -19.29
CA ALA A 195 6.40 18.41 -19.72
C ALA A 195 6.97 18.64 -21.11
N SER A 196 6.09 18.71 -22.12
CA SER A 196 6.45 19.21 -23.46
C SER A 196 5.72 20.52 -23.72
N ARG A 197 6.42 21.48 -24.33
CA ARG A 197 5.84 22.73 -24.82
C ARG A 197 5.42 22.64 -26.30
N SER A 198 5.74 21.53 -26.97
CA SER A 198 5.40 21.30 -28.37
C SER A 198 4.00 20.68 -28.47
N ASN A 199 3.27 21.02 -29.53
CA ASN A 199 2.02 20.36 -29.86
C ASN A 199 2.18 19.52 -31.13
N GLY A 200 1.27 18.57 -31.30
CA GLY A 200 1.12 17.77 -32.51
C GLY A 200 -0.10 18.19 -33.34
N PRO A 201 -0.26 17.58 -34.52
CA PRO A 201 -1.42 17.82 -35.39
C PRO A 201 -2.70 17.24 -34.79
N ASP A 202 -3.82 17.92 -35.04
CA ASP A 202 -5.16 17.47 -34.68
C ASP A 202 -5.68 16.47 -35.73
N ALA A 203 -5.95 15.25 -35.30
CA ALA A 203 -6.38 14.20 -36.21
C ALA A 203 -7.83 14.34 -36.71
N PHE A 204 -8.64 15.20 -36.08
CA PHE A 204 -10.01 15.50 -36.50
C PHE A 204 -10.16 16.86 -37.19
N ALA A 205 -9.13 17.71 -37.11
CA ALA A 205 -9.07 19.02 -37.79
C ALA A 205 -7.73 19.18 -38.54
N PRO A 206 -7.64 18.72 -39.81
CA PRO A 206 -6.38 18.65 -40.56
C PRO A 206 -5.67 20.01 -40.76
N ASP A 207 -6.40 21.12 -40.63
CA ASP A 207 -5.88 22.48 -40.68
C ASP A 207 -5.14 22.90 -39.41
N ARG A 208 -5.36 22.19 -38.29
CA ARG A 208 -4.72 22.46 -36.98
C ARG A 208 -3.48 21.58 -36.80
N THR A 209 -2.35 22.03 -37.33
CA THR A 209 -1.09 21.24 -37.32
C THR A 209 -0.28 21.32 -36.02
N ASP A 210 -0.60 22.26 -35.12
CA ASP A 210 0.14 22.50 -33.86
C ASP A 210 -0.84 22.80 -32.70
N ALA A 211 -1.72 21.84 -32.39
CA ALA A 211 -2.82 22.04 -31.43
C ALA A 211 -2.89 21.02 -30.30
N VAL A 212 -2.47 19.77 -30.54
CA VAL A 212 -2.62 18.68 -29.57
C VAL A 212 -1.43 18.64 -28.60
N PRO A 213 -1.62 18.87 -27.29
CA PRO A 213 -0.50 18.91 -26.35
C PRO A 213 0.23 17.57 -26.25
N MET A 214 1.57 17.60 -26.36
CA MET A 214 2.43 16.41 -26.23
C MET A 214 2.99 16.22 -24.81
N ASN A 215 2.25 16.67 -23.80
CA ASN A 215 2.59 16.42 -22.39
C ASN A 215 1.94 15.13 -21.90
N PHE A 216 2.41 14.61 -20.77
CA PHE A 216 1.81 13.46 -20.10
C PHE A 216 1.56 13.75 -18.63
N ARG A 217 0.47 13.18 -18.11
CA ARG A 217 0.05 13.23 -16.71
C ARG A 217 -0.24 11.84 -16.18
N THR A 218 -0.26 11.70 -14.86
CA THR A 218 -0.55 10.42 -14.19
C THR A 218 -1.33 10.59 -12.90
N ASP A 219 -2.01 9.52 -12.47
CA ASP A 219 -2.54 9.36 -11.11
C ASP A 219 -1.86 8.20 -10.34
N GLY A 220 -0.75 7.69 -10.88
CA GLY A 220 -0.01 6.53 -10.38
C GLY A 220 -0.51 5.17 -10.88
N ALA A 221 -1.68 5.10 -11.49
CA ALA A 221 -2.22 3.87 -12.10
C ALA A 221 -2.36 3.98 -13.62
N TRP A 222 -2.68 5.17 -14.10
CA TRP A 222 -2.74 5.50 -15.52
C TRP A 222 -1.75 6.61 -15.86
N ALA A 223 -1.16 6.54 -17.05
CA ALA A 223 -0.44 7.63 -17.68
C ALA A 223 -1.20 8.03 -18.95
N TRP A 224 -1.56 9.30 -19.10
CA TRP A 224 -2.32 9.76 -20.25
C TRP A 224 -1.66 10.96 -20.94
N PRO A 225 -1.67 11.00 -22.28
CA PRO A 225 -1.22 12.17 -23.03
C PRO A 225 -2.24 13.30 -22.93
N GLY A 226 -1.77 14.54 -23.07
CA GLY A 226 -2.61 15.74 -23.15
C GLY A 226 -3.67 15.69 -24.26
N ALA A 227 -3.41 14.89 -25.29
CA ALA A 227 -4.37 14.56 -26.35
C ALA A 227 -5.72 14.06 -25.83
N VAL A 228 -5.77 13.28 -24.74
CA VAL A 228 -7.03 12.72 -24.20
C VAL A 228 -7.96 13.84 -23.73
N ALA A 229 -7.44 14.77 -22.93
CA ALA A 229 -8.21 15.92 -22.45
C ALA A 229 -8.54 16.88 -23.60
N TYR A 230 -7.60 17.09 -24.53
CA TYR A 230 -7.82 17.92 -25.71
C TYR A 230 -8.98 17.41 -26.57
N TYR A 231 -8.98 16.13 -26.96
CA TYR A 231 -10.02 15.58 -27.84
C TYR A 231 -11.39 15.48 -27.16
N LEU A 232 -11.45 15.23 -25.85
CA LEU A 232 -12.71 15.32 -25.11
C LEU A 232 -13.26 16.75 -25.11
N ARG A 233 -12.40 17.75 -24.90
CA ARG A 233 -12.79 19.17 -24.83
C ARG A 233 -13.19 19.75 -26.19
N GLU A 234 -12.37 19.53 -27.21
CA GLU A 234 -12.53 20.17 -28.51
C GLU A 234 -13.49 19.41 -29.43
N HIS A 235 -13.50 18.09 -29.35
CA HIS A 235 -14.23 17.22 -30.30
C HIS A 235 -15.27 16.33 -29.63
N GLY A 236 -15.45 16.42 -28.31
CA GLY A 236 -16.39 15.57 -27.57
C GLY A 236 -16.03 14.08 -27.61
N VAL A 237 -14.79 13.73 -27.94
CA VAL A 237 -14.35 12.34 -28.08
C VAL A 237 -14.23 11.71 -26.69
N PRO A 238 -14.97 10.62 -26.40
CA PRO A 238 -14.90 9.96 -25.10
C PRO A 238 -13.51 9.34 -24.88
N PRO A 239 -12.90 9.50 -23.68
CA PRO A 239 -11.70 8.77 -23.30
C PRO A 239 -11.92 7.26 -23.29
N ASP A 240 -10.83 6.50 -23.13
CA ASP A 240 -10.89 5.03 -23.04
C ASP A 240 -11.90 4.63 -21.96
N PRO A 241 -12.90 3.77 -22.25
CA PRO A 241 -13.92 3.36 -21.27
C PRO A 241 -13.33 2.82 -19.96
N ASP A 242 -12.18 2.14 -20.01
CA ASP A 242 -11.50 1.63 -18.83
C ASP A 242 -10.92 2.77 -17.97
N LEU A 243 -10.40 3.82 -18.61
CA LEU A 243 -9.96 5.03 -17.91
C LEU A 243 -11.15 5.75 -17.30
N VAL A 244 -12.26 5.89 -18.03
CA VAL A 244 -13.48 6.50 -17.47
C VAL A 244 -14.01 5.71 -16.26
N ALA A 245 -14.03 4.38 -16.34
CA ALA A 245 -14.43 3.52 -15.23
C ALA A 245 -13.51 3.70 -14.01
N HIS A 246 -12.21 3.84 -14.23
CA HIS A 246 -11.24 4.14 -13.18
C HIS A 246 -11.47 5.52 -12.54
N ILE A 247 -11.71 6.55 -13.35
CA ILE A 247 -12.02 7.91 -12.87
C ILE A 247 -13.30 7.91 -12.03
N ARG A 248 -14.34 7.17 -12.47
CA ARG A 248 -15.59 6.98 -11.71
C ARG A 248 -15.32 6.30 -10.36
N ALA A 249 -14.52 5.25 -10.34
CA ALA A 249 -14.14 4.55 -9.11
C ALA A 249 -13.41 5.47 -8.12
N ARG A 250 -12.65 6.45 -8.63
CA ARG A 250 -12.02 7.53 -7.85
C ARG A 250 -12.92 8.73 -7.57
N ARG A 251 -14.21 8.65 -7.89
CA ARG A 251 -15.18 9.73 -7.68
C ARG A 251 -14.73 11.06 -8.29
N PHE A 252 -14.11 11.00 -9.48
CA PHE A 252 -13.64 12.17 -10.22
C PHE A 252 -12.64 13.05 -9.45
N THR A 253 -11.93 12.49 -8.47
CA THR A 253 -10.92 13.22 -7.68
C THR A 253 -9.53 12.69 -8.00
N ALA A 254 -8.74 13.49 -8.73
CA ALA A 254 -7.35 13.17 -9.03
C ALA A 254 -6.46 13.35 -7.77
N PRO A 255 -5.39 12.56 -7.60
CA PRO A 255 -4.44 12.77 -6.52
C PRO A 255 -3.67 14.08 -6.72
N ALA A 256 -3.50 14.87 -5.67
CA ALA A 256 -2.71 16.10 -5.71
C ALA A 256 -1.21 15.81 -5.92
N GLU A 257 -0.74 14.69 -5.38
CA GLU A 257 0.64 14.21 -5.50
C GLU A 257 0.66 12.72 -5.81
N VAL A 258 1.64 12.31 -6.60
CA VAL A 258 1.94 10.90 -6.90
C VAL A 258 3.38 10.66 -6.47
N PRO A 259 3.67 9.58 -5.70
CA PRO A 259 5.05 9.28 -5.27
C PRO A 259 6.01 9.14 -6.46
N GLU A 260 7.26 9.59 -6.31
CA GLU A 260 8.28 9.53 -7.39
C GLU A 260 8.43 8.14 -8.02
N PRO A 261 8.50 7.02 -7.26
CA PRO A 261 8.59 5.69 -7.87
C PRO A 261 7.41 5.35 -8.80
N ALA A 262 6.21 5.86 -8.48
CA ALA A 262 5.03 5.65 -9.33
C ALA A 262 5.07 6.55 -10.58
N LYS A 263 5.64 7.75 -10.48
CA LYS A 263 5.90 8.61 -11.64
C LYS A 263 6.95 8.00 -12.57
N ASP A 264 8.01 7.42 -12.03
CA ASP A 264 9.06 6.75 -12.81
C ASP A 264 8.49 5.57 -13.59
N LEU A 265 7.66 4.73 -12.95
CA LEU A 265 6.94 3.65 -13.63
C LEU A 265 6.00 4.17 -14.73
N ALA A 266 5.31 5.28 -14.48
CA ALA A 266 4.43 5.89 -15.46
C ALA A 266 5.20 6.48 -16.65
N LEU A 267 6.38 7.06 -16.40
CA LEU A 267 7.28 7.56 -17.44
C LEU A 267 7.83 6.41 -18.29
N ALA A 268 8.32 5.33 -17.65
CA ALA A 268 8.80 4.13 -18.33
C ALA A 268 7.73 3.51 -19.25
N ALA A 269 6.48 3.45 -18.78
CA ALA A 269 5.35 2.93 -19.55
C ALA A 269 5.04 3.73 -20.82
N ILE A 270 5.33 5.04 -20.86
CA ILE A 270 5.05 5.89 -22.03
C ILE A 270 6.26 6.03 -22.97
N THR A 271 7.48 5.83 -22.49
CA THR A 271 8.70 5.86 -23.32
C THR A 271 9.03 4.50 -23.95
N GLY A 272 8.41 3.41 -23.48
CA GLY A 272 8.69 2.05 -23.95
C GLY A 272 10.02 1.49 -23.42
N GLU A 273 10.64 2.15 -22.44
CA GLU A 273 11.77 1.62 -21.70
C GLU A 273 11.22 0.65 -20.65
N GLN A 274 11.40 -0.66 -20.83
CA GLN A 274 11.13 -1.60 -19.75
C GLN A 274 12.17 -1.40 -18.63
N PRO A 275 11.75 -1.42 -17.35
CA PRO A 275 12.66 -1.28 -16.22
C PRO A 275 13.68 -2.42 -16.11
#